data_AF-A0A061G529-F1
#
_entry.id   AF-A0A061G529-F1
#
_cell.length_a   1.000
_cell.length_b   1.000
_cell.length_c   1.000
_cell.angle_alpha   90.00
_cell.angle_beta   90.00
_cell.angle_gamma   90.00
#
_symmetry.space_group_name_H-M   'P 1'
#
loop_
_entity.id
_entity.type
_entity.pdbx_description
1 polymer ?
#
loop_
_entity_poly.entity_id
_entity_poly.type
_entity_poly.pdbx_seq_one_letter_code
_entity_poly.pdbx_strand_id
1 'polypeptide(L)'
;MEGTNALGSIDALKLTLIPRLVIPPKVKVPDFEKYDSTKCLMAHVTMYCHKMAAYTYDDNLLIHCFQDSLTRSTFRWYNKLN
;
A
#
# COMPACT_ATOMS: atom_id res chain seq x y z
N MET A 1 -8.64 -22.90 -20.86
CA MET A 1 -9.23 -21.67 -20.28
C MET A 1 -8.27 -21.26 -19.18
N GLU A 2 -7.25 -20.51 -19.58
CA GLU A 2 -6.08 -20.22 -18.75
C GLU A 2 -6.28 -18.84 -18.13
N GLY A 3 -6.44 -18.81 -16.81
CA GLY A 3 -6.62 -17.57 -16.05
C GLY A 3 -5.31 -16.79 -16.04
N THR A 4 -5.24 -15.78 -16.90
CA THR A 4 -4.13 -14.85 -16.98
C THR A 4 -3.99 -14.09 -15.67
N ASN A 5 -2.93 -14.43 -14.96
CA ASN A 5 -2.28 -13.76 -13.84
C ASN A 5 -1.80 -12.35 -14.22
N ALA A 6 -2.74 -11.44 -14.51
CA ALA A 6 -2.46 -10.04 -14.85
C ALA A 6 -2.18 -9.15 -13.61
N LEU A 7 -1.57 -9.71 -12.57
CA LEU A 7 -1.04 -8.97 -11.41
C LEU A 7 0.49 -9.07 -11.30
N GLY A 8 1.15 -9.70 -12.27
CA GLY A 8 2.60 -9.75 -12.36
C GLY A 8 3.15 -8.41 -12.82
N SER A 9 3.62 -7.61 -11.86
CA SER A 9 4.42 -6.40 -12.08
C SER A 9 3.68 -5.23 -12.73
N ILE A 10 2.68 -4.68 -12.02
CA ILE A 10 2.35 -3.27 -12.21
C ILE A 10 3.49 -2.49 -11.58
N ASP A 11 4.43 -2.12 -12.43
CA ASP A 11 5.55 -1.25 -12.11
C ASP A 11 4.97 0.05 -11.53
N ALA A 12 5.00 0.23 -10.21
CA ALA A 12 4.43 1.40 -9.54
C ALA A 12 5.00 2.73 -10.07
N LEU A 13 6.18 2.64 -10.69
CA LEU A 13 6.87 3.69 -11.42
C LEU A 13 6.17 4.08 -12.73
N LYS A 14 5.50 3.16 -13.44
CA LYS A 14 4.71 3.48 -14.64
C LYS A 14 3.43 4.26 -14.32
N LEU A 15 2.89 4.10 -13.12
CA LEU A 15 1.68 4.81 -12.68
C LEU A 15 1.97 6.22 -12.13
N THR A 16 3.22 6.54 -11.82
CA THR A 16 3.56 7.77 -11.10
C THR A 16 4.47 8.66 -11.95
N LEU A 17 3.85 9.57 -12.70
CA LEU A 17 4.52 10.62 -13.47
C LEU A 17 4.87 11.81 -12.55
N ILE A 18 5.55 11.56 -11.42
CA ILE A 18 5.93 12.59 -10.45
C ILE A 18 7.46 12.64 -10.37
N PRO A 19 8.09 13.78 -10.72
CA PRO A 19 9.53 13.92 -10.61
C PRO A 19 9.93 13.93 -9.14
N ARG A 20 10.86 13.04 -8.77
CA ARG A 20 11.63 12.94 -7.50
C ARG A 20 11.29 14.05 -6.50
N LEU A 21 10.24 13.84 -5.72
CA LEU A 21 9.85 14.75 -4.65
C LEU A 21 10.73 14.46 -3.43
N VAL A 22 11.61 15.40 -3.07
CA VAL A 22 12.39 15.35 -1.83
C VAL A 22 11.40 15.31 -0.66
N ILE A 23 11.43 14.24 0.12
CA ILE A 23 10.52 14.03 1.25
C ILE A 23 10.80 15.12 2.30
N PRO A 24 9.83 16.00 2.64
CA PRO A 24 10.04 17.02 3.66
C PRO A 24 10.26 16.38 5.03
N PRO A 25 11.13 16.92 5.91
CA PRO A 25 11.53 16.28 7.17
C PRO A 25 10.45 16.19 8.27
N LYS A 26 9.17 16.41 7.94
CA LYS A 26 8.05 16.41 8.90
C LYS A 26 6.76 15.87 8.30
N VAL A 27 6.84 14.88 7.42
CA VAL A 27 5.60 14.30 6.90
C VAL A 27 4.91 13.51 8.01
N LYS A 28 3.71 13.95 8.38
CA LYS A 28 2.83 13.21 9.27
C LYS A 28 2.48 11.90 8.57
N VAL A 29 2.54 10.80 9.31
CA VAL A 29 2.04 9.50 8.83
C VAL A 29 0.60 9.71 8.33
N PRO A 30 0.27 9.35 7.08
CA PRO A 30 -1.07 9.50 6.57
C PRO A 30 -2.04 8.67 7.40
N ASP A 31 -3.23 9.23 7.68
CA ASP A 31 -4.28 8.46 8.34
C ASP A 31 -4.97 7.54 7.32
N PHE A 32 -5.31 6.33 7.74
CA PHE A 32 -5.92 5.31 6.90
C PHE A 32 -7.21 4.80 7.53
N GLU A 33 -8.26 4.69 6.71
CA GLU A 33 -9.36 3.83 7.10
C GLU A 33 -8.83 2.40 7.18
N LYS A 34 -9.05 1.74 8.33
CA LYS A 34 -8.55 0.40 8.53
C LYS A 34 -9.33 -0.61 7.68
N TYR A 35 -8.59 -1.47 7.00
CA TYR A 35 -9.15 -2.58 6.25
C TYR A 35 -9.60 -3.70 7.18
N ASP A 36 -10.89 -3.99 7.15
CA ASP A 36 -11.59 -4.92 8.04
C ASP A 36 -11.93 -6.27 7.41
N SER A 37 -11.39 -6.56 6.22
CA SER A 37 -11.68 -7.75 5.38
C SER A 37 -13.08 -7.84 4.77
N THR A 38 -13.99 -6.90 5.06
CA THR A 38 -15.32 -6.85 4.43
C THR A 38 -15.33 -5.96 3.19
N LYS A 39 -14.40 -5.01 3.13
CA LYS A 39 -14.22 -4.08 2.02
C LYS A 39 -13.44 -4.70 0.86
N CYS A 40 -13.46 -4.04 -0.30
CA CYS A 40 -12.67 -4.43 -1.46
C CYS A 40 -11.16 -4.18 -1.21
N LEU A 41 -10.35 -5.25 -1.19
CA LEU A 41 -8.91 -5.16 -0.97
C LEU A 41 -8.21 -4.33 -2.05
N MET A 42 -8.61 -4.49 -3.32
CA MET A 42 -8.02 -3.73 -4.43
C MET A 42 -8.22 -2.23 -4.26
N ALA A 43 -9.42 -1.79 -3.86
CA ALA A 43 -9.67 -0.37 -3.60
C ALA A 43 -8.83 0.15 -2.44
N HIS A 44 -8.65 -0.66 -1.37
CA HIS A 44 -7.80 -0.31 -0.25
C HIS A 44 -6.33 -0.14 -0.67
N VAL A 45 -5.79 -1.08 -1.46
CA VAL A 45 -4.42 -1.01 -1.97
C VAL A 45 -4.23 0.20 -2.89
N THR A 46 -5.20 0.50 -3.77
CA THR A 46 -5.13 1.69 -4.63
C THR A 46 -5.09 2.99 -3.81
N MET A 47 -5.96 3.12 -2.79
CA MET A 47 -5.94 4.25 -1.88
C MET A 47 -4.61 4.34 -1.12
N TYR A 48 -4.12 3.21 -0.63
CA TYR A 48 -2.86 3.12 0.11
C TYR A 48 -1.69 3.64 -0.73
N CYS A 49 -1.52 3.12 -1.95
CA CYS A 49 -0.48 3.55 -2.88
C CYS A 49 -0.56 5.05 -3.20
N HIS A 50 -1.77 5.60 -3.35
CA HIS A 50 -1.95 7.03 -3.57
C HIS A 50 -1.46 7.87 -2.38
N LYS A 51 -1.85 7.51 -1.15
CA LYS A 51 -1.44 8.23 0.07
C LYS A 51 0.06 8.10 0.35
N MET A 52 0.66 6.97 -0.05
CA MET A 52 2.08 6.69 0.17
C MET A 52 2.98 7.06 -1.00
N ALA A 53 2.45 7.65 -2.08
CA ALA A 53 3.21 7.97 -3.29
C ALA A 53 4.44 8.88 -3.05
N ALA A 54 4.43 9.68 -1.97
CA ALA A 54 5.56 10.52 -1.57
C ALA A 54 6.67 9.76 -0.81
N TYR A 55 6.43 8.52 -0.38
CA TYR A 55 7.33 7.73 0.48
C TYR A 55 7.87 6.48 -0.21
N THR A 56 7.86 6.47 -1.55
CA THR A 56 8.16 5.30 -2.40
C THR A 56 9.59 4.77 -2.33
N TYR A 57 10.46 5.36 -1.49
CA TYR A 57 11.87 4.99 -1.35
C TYR A 57 12.21 4.34 0.00
N ASP A 58 11.24 4.18 0.91
CA ASP A 58 11.45 3.55 2.21
C ASP A 58 10.52 2.34 2.37
N ASP A 59 11.00 1.17 1.95
CA ASP A 59 10.23 -0.07 2.00
C ASP A 59 9.78 -0.43 3.43
N ASN A 60 10.60 -0.13 4.44
CA ASN A 60 10.24 -0.42 5.83
C ASN A 60 9.09 0.47 6.28
N LEU A 61 9.12 1.76 5.95
CA LEU A 61 8.01 2.68 6.22
C LEU A 61 6.74 2.24 5.48
N LEU A 62 6.86 1.84 4.21
CA LEU A 62 5.75 1.33 3.42
C LEU A 62 5.16 0.03 4.00
N ILE A 63 5.97 -0.86 4.55
CA ILE A 63 5.47 -2.09 5.18
C ILE A 63 4.76 -1.74 6.48
N HIS A 64 5.36 -0.93 7.35
CA HIS A 64 4.78 -0.57 8.63
C HIS A 64 3.46 0.21 8.49
N CYS A 65 3.41 1.20 7.60
CA CYS A 65 2.17 1.94 7.35
C CYS A 65 1.08 1.05 6.75
N PHE A 66 1.43 0.07 5.91
CA PHE A 66 0.46 -0.88 5.38
C PHE A 66 -0.13 -1.75 6.49
N GLN A 67 0.72 -2.26 7.39
CA GLN A 67 0.28 -3.04 8.54
C GLN A 67 -0.66 -2.25 9.47
N ASP A 68 -0.36 -0.97 9.74
CA ASP A 68 -1.21 -0.09 10.54
C ASP A 68 -2.55 0.23 9.87
N SER A 69 -2.60 0.16 8.54
CA SER A 69 -3.83 0.30 7.75
C SER A 69 -4.75 -0.92 7.84
N LEU A 70 -4.34 -2.01 8.49
CA LEU A 70 -5.16 -3.21 8.68
C LEU A 70 -5.83 -3.20 10.06
N THR A 71 -7.02 -3.77 10.15
CA THR A 71 -7.58 -4.15 11.45
C THR A 71 -6.76 -5.27 12.08
N ARG A 72 -6.86 -5.43 13.41
CA ARG A 72 -6.09 -6.45 14.14
C ARG A 72 -6.34 -7.88 13.63
N SER A 73 -7.58 -8.20 13.25
CA SER A 73 -7.95 -9.50 12.68
C SER A 73 -7.30 -9.71 11.31
N THR A 74 -7.39 -8.71 10.43
CA THR A 74 -6.83 -8.79 9.08
C THR A 74 -5.30 -8.79 9.08
N PHE A 75 -4.67 -8.05 9.98
CA PHE A 75 -3.22 -8.09 10.21
C PHE A 75 -2.74 -9.50 10.59
N ARG A 76 -3.45 -10.19 11.49
CA ARG A 76 -3.12 -11.57 11.87
C ARG A 76 -3.24 -12.54 10.70
N TRP A 77 -4.21 -12.34 9.81
CA TRP A 77 -4.33 -13.13 8.59
C TRP A 77 -3.17 -12.85 7.63
N TYR A 78 -2.85 -11.56 7.41
CA TYR A 78 -1.75 -11.15 6.54
C TYR A 78 -0.40 -11.74 6.99
N ASN A 79 -0.09 -11.67 8.29
CA ASN A 79 1.15 -12.25 8.84
C ASN A 79 1.21 -13.78 8.78
N LYS A 80 0.10 -14.47 8.52
CA LYS A 80 0.10 -15.94 8.30
C LYS A 80 0.32 -16.32 6.85
N LEU A 81 0.15 -15.39 5.92
CA LEU A 81 0.37 -15.60 4.49
C LEU A 81 1.83 -15.40 4.06
N ASN A 82 2.63 -14.81 4.94
CA ASN A 82 4.04 -14.51 4.76
C ASN A 82 4.89 -15.40 5.65
#